data_AF-A0A3N5RM59-F1
#
_entry.id   AF-A0A3N5RM59-F1
#
_cell.length_a   1.000
_cell.length_b   1.000
_cell.length_c   1.000
_cell.angle_alpha   90.00
_cell.angle_beta   90.00
_cell.angle_gamma   90.00
#
_symmetry.space_group_name_H-M   'P 1'
#
loop_
_entity.id
_entity.type
_entity.pdbx_description
1 polymer ?
#
loop_
_entity_poly.entity_id
_entity_poly.type
_entity_poly.pdbx_seq_one_letter_code
_entity_poly.pdbx_strand_id
1 'polypeptide(L)'
;MEFLKRSWGWLKWPAALGVLAWLYYTNQTALRAIAGAPKSWGYLCGALLLIGTACVLTFFRWYLLVRAQQFPFRFRDALRLGFIGLVANYVAPGAVGGDIVKAFLMARGQTSRRTAAVATVVLDRILGMLALVMVGAIVALFPSTTLDHPQLQSVGRFMWAGTAAGLVGLWLMLTPAITHAPWIRRLEKLPKV
;
A
#
# COMPACT_ATOMS: atom_id res chain seq x y z
N MET A 1 1.89 23.02 -28.83
CA MET A 1 0.92 22.30 -27.95
C MET A 1 1.57 21.44 -26.85
N GLU A 2 2.89 21.48 -26.63
CA GLU A 2 3.55 20.69 -25.55
C GLU A 2 3.57 21.39 -24.18
N PHE A 3 3.42 22.71 -24.11
CA PHE A 3 3.49 23.46 -22.85
C PHE A 3 2.28 23.18 -21.92
N LEU A 4 1.11 22.88 -22.49
CA LEU A 4 -0.14 22.60 -21.77
C LEU A 4 -0.18 21.22 -21.08
N LYS A 5 0.58 20.23 -21.55
CA LYS A 5 0.69 18.92 -20.88
C LYS A 5 1.60 18.99 -19.64
N ARG A 6 2.57 19.92 -19.64
CA ARG A 6 3.53 20.11 -18.53
C ARG A 6 2.94 20.94 -17.37
N SER A 7 1.96 21.81 -17.63
CA SER A 7 1.32 22.68 -16.62
C SER A 7 0.16 22.04 -15.85
N TRP A 8 -0.44 20.95 -16.36
CA TRP A 8 -1.54 20.24 -15.68
C TRP A 8 -1.13 19.64 -14.31
N GLY A 9 0.13 19.23 -14.17
CA GLY A 9 0.67 18.75 -12.89
C GLY A 9 0.79 19.85 -11.84
N TRP A 10 1.01 21.09 -12.27
CA TRP A 10 1.16 22.25 -11.37
C TRP A 10 -0.17 22.79 -10.90
N LEU A 11 -1.25 22.68 -11.70
CA LEU A 11 -2.60 23.14 -11.35
C LEU A 11 -3.20 22.39 -10.15
N LYS A 12 -2.74 21.16 -9.87
CA LYS A 12 -3.18 20.36 -8.72
C LYS A 12 -2.84 21.02 -7.39
N TRP A 13 -1.72 21.74 -7.30
CA TRP A 13 -1.27 22.37 -6.06
C TRP A 13 -2.10 23.61 -5.70
N PRO A 14 -2.34 24.59 -6.58
CA PRO A 14 -3.28 25.68 -6.34
C PRO A 14 -4.70 25.19 -6.07
N ALA A 15 -5.18 24.17 -6.78
CA ALA A 15 -6.50 23.60 -6.52
C ALA A 15 -6.58 22.97 -5.12
N ALA A 16 -5.58 22.17 -4.72
CA ALA A 16 -5.50 21.60 -3.38
C ALA A 16 -5.40 22.68 -2.30
N LEU A 17 -4.54 23.68 -2.49
CA LEU A 17 -4.40 24.82 -1.58
C LEU A 17 -5.69 25.65 -1.49
N GLY A 18 -6.37 25.87 -2.61
CA GLY A 18 -7.64 26.57 -2.67
C GLY A 18 -8.74 25.84 -1.92
N VAL A 19 -8.84 24.52 -2.11
CA VAL A 19 -9.77 23.66 -1.35
C VAL A 19 -9.44 23.68 0.14
N LEU A 20 -8.16 23.57 0.52
CA LEU A 20 -7.72 23.64 1.92
C LEU A 20 -8.04 25.00 2.56
N ALA A 21 -7.78 26.09 1.84
CA ALA A 21 -8.11 27.44 2.29
C ALA A 21 -9.63 27.59 2.45
N TRP A 22 -10.40 27.16 1.45
CA TRP A 22 -11.86 27.20 1.50
C TRP A 22 -12.43 26.38 2.68
N LEU A 23 -11.92 25.16 2.90
CA LEU A 23 -12.28 24.32 4.05
C LEU A 23 -11.93 24.99 5.38
N TYR A 24 -10.75 25.60 5.47
CA TYR A 24 -10.32 26.33 6.65
C TYR A 24 -11.25 27.52 6.93
N TYR A 25 -11.53 28.37 5.95
CA TYR A 25 -12.42 29.52 6.10
C TYR A 25 -13.86 29.12 6.44
N THR A 26 -14.35 28.02 5.87
CA THR A 26 -15.73 27.54 6.12
C THR A 26 -15.87 26.93 7.53
N ASN A 27 -14.82 26.29 8.05
CA ASN A 27 -14.89 25.50 9.28
C ASN A 27 -14.08 26.07 10.46
N GLN A 28 -13.76 27.37 10.46
CA GLN A 28 -12.92 27.98 11.50
C GLN A 28 -13.46 27.78 12.92
N THR A 29 -14.79 27.86 13.09
CA THR A 29 -15.45 27.66 14.38
C THR A 29 -15.29 26.23 14.89
N ALA A 30 -15.50 25.23 14.02
CA ALA A 30 -15.28 23.82 14.34
C ALA A 30 -13.80 23.53 14.65
N LEU A 31 -12.87 24.09 13.88
CA LEU A 31 -11.42 23.93 14.13
C LEU A 31 -11.00 24.52 15.48
N ARG A 32 -11.52 25.69 15.85
CA ARG A 32 -11.28 26.30 17.17
C ARG A 32 -11.88 25.47 18.30
N ALA A 33 -13.07 24.89 18.09
CA ALA A 33 -13.69 24.00 19.06
C ALA A 33 -12.86 22.72 19.29
N ILE A 34 -12.32 22.11 18.24
CA ILE A 34 -11.41 20.95 18.35
C ILE A 34 -10.09 21.35 19.04
N ALA A 35 -9.55 22.51 18.72
CA ALA A 35 -8.30 23.00 19.32
C ALA A 35 -8.43 23.28 20.84
N GLY A 36 -9.60 23.76 21.27
CA GLY A 36 -9.93 24.01 22.69
C GLY A 36 -10.45 22.78 23.44
N ALA A 37 -10.75 21.68 22.75
CA ALA A 37 -11.22 20.46 23.37
C ALA A 37 -10.13 19.81 24.27
N PRO A 38 -10.51 19.16 25.37
CA PRO A 38 -9.55 18.47 26.23
C PRO A 38 -8.83 17.37 25.45
N LYS A 39 -7.49 17.45 25.42
CA LYS A 39 -6.65 16.48 24.70
C LYS A 39 -6.45 15.25 25.57
N SER A 40 -7.01 14.13 25.15
CA SER A 40 -6.92 12.86 25.84
C SER A 40 -5.65 12.10 25.44
N TRP A 41 -4.54 12.44 26.11
CA TRP A 41 -3.21 11.89 25.85
C TRP A 41 -3.16 10.35 25.90
N GLY A 42 -3.99 9.71 26.72
CA GLY A 42 -4.09 8.25 26.77
C GLY A 42 -4.51 7.62 25.44
N TYR A 43 -5.52 8.18 24.77
CA TYR A 43 -5.94 7.71 23.45
C TYR A 43 -4.89 8.01 22.38
N LEU A 44 -4.19 9.14 22.49
CA LEU A 44 -3.07 9.45 21.59
C LEU A 44 -1.95 8.40 21.73
N CYS A 45 -1.55 8.08 22.95
CA CYS A 45 -0.55 7.03 23.20
C CYS A 45 -1.03 5.66 22.69
N GLY A 46 -2.29 5.30 22.94
CA GLY A 46 -2.89 4.07 22.41
C GLY A 46 -2.86 4.01 20.89
N ALA A 47 -3.23 5.10 20.21
CA ALA A 47 -3.19 5.20 18.76
C ALA A 47 -1.76 5.09 18.21
N LEU A 48 -0.78 5.75 18.85
CA LEU A 48 0.63 5.68 18.47
C LEU A 48 1.21 4.26 18.63
N LEU A 49 0.87 3.57 19.72
CA LEU A 49 1.27 2.19 19.93
C LEU A 49 0.62 1.25 18.91
N LEU A 50 -0.66 1.46 18.62
CA LEU A 50 -1.39 0.65 17.66
C LEU A 50 -0.83 0.81 16.24
N ILE A 51 -0.61 2.04 15.78
CA ILE A 51 -0.04 2.29 14.45
C ILE A 51 1.42 1.83 14.37
N GLY A 52 2.21 2.05 15.43
CA GLY A 52 3.60 1.59 15.50
C GLY A 52 3.69 0.06 15.41
N THR A 53 2.83 -0.65 16.14
CA THR A 53 2.74 -2.11 16.10
C THR A 53 2.31 -2.61 14.72
N ALA A 54 1.30 -1.98 14.11
CA ALA A 54 0.87 -2.30 12.75
C ALA A 54 2.00 -2.12 11.71
N CYS A 55 2.80 -1.05 11.83
CA CYS A 55 3.97 -0.84 10.98
C CYS A 55 5.02 -1.94 11.17
N VAL A 56 5.34 -2.28 12.42
CA VAL A 56 6.32 -3.35 12.74
C VAL A 56 5.86 -4.70 12.21
N LEU A 57 4.58 -5.06 12.39
CA LEU A 57 4.00 -6.28 11.83
C LEU A 57 4.10 -6.32 10.30
N THR A 58 3.87 -5.18 9.64
CA THR A 58 4.02 -5.06 8.18
C THR A 58 5.47 -5.31 7.75
N PHE A 59 6.44 -4.76 8.47
CA PHE A 59 7.86 -4.98 8.16
C PHE A 59 8.31 -6.41 8.47
N PHE A 60 7.76 -7.01 9.52
CA PHE A 60 7.99 -8.41 9.86
C PHE A 60 7.42 -9.35 8.80
N ARG A 61 6.21 -9.09 8.30
CA ARG A 61 5.62 -9.84 7.19
C ARG A 61 6.52 -9.82 5.96
N TRP A 62 6.99 -8.63 5.57
CA TRP A 62 7.91 -8.51 4.45
C TRP A 62 9.24 -9.24 4.69
N TYR A 63 9.78 -9.18 5.92
CA TYR A 63 10.96 -9.94 6.32
C TYR A 63 10.79 -11.45 6.08
N LEU A 64 9.63 -12.03 6.42
CA LEU A 64 9.34 -13.44 6.17
C LEU A 64 9.33 -13.76 4.67
N LEU A 65 8.72 -12.89 3.85
CA LEU A 65 8.69 -13.05 2.39
C LEU A 65 10.10 -13.03 1.78
N VAL A 66 10.97 -12.16 2.27
CA VAL A 66 12.36 -12.05 1.81
C VAL A 66 13.19 -13.25 2.27
N ARG A 67 12.98 -13.74 3.50
CA ARG A 67 13.64 -14.94 4.03
C ARG A 67 13.23 -16.20 3.28
N ALA A 68 11.99 -16.30 2.83
CA ALA A 68 11.51 -17.42 2.02
C ALA A 68 12.28 -17.55 0.69
N GLN A 69 12.81 -16.44 0.16
CA GLN A 69 13.67 -16.40 -1.03
C GLN A 69 15.15 -16.74 -0.74
N GLN A 70 15.44 -17.26 0.46
CA GLN A 70 16.79 -17.66 0.92
C GLN A 70 17.81 -16.50 0.96
N PHE A 71 17.35 -15.27 1.13
CA PHE A 71 18.25 -14.12 1.28
C PHE A 71 18.80 -14.00 2.71
N PRO A 72 20.08 -13.61 2.89
CA PRO A 72 20.65 -13.27 4.18
C PRO A 72 20.17 -11.88 4.62
N PHE A 73 18.87 -11.77 4.91
CA PHE A 73 18.22 -10.55 5.35
C PHE A 73 17.93 -10.65 6.85
N ARG A 74 18.25 -9.62 7.64
CA ARG A 74 17.96 -9.59 9.08
C ARG A 74 16.71 -8.76 9.34
N PHE A 75 16.01 -9.05 10.45
CA PHE A 75 14.81 -8.30 10.81
C PHE A 75 15.09 -6.80 11.04
N ARG A 76 16.27 -6.46 11.56
CA ARG A 76 16.71 -5.07 11.72
C ARG A 76 16.80 -4.32 10.39
N ASP A 77 17.20 -5.00 9.32
CA ASP A 77 17.24 -4.41 7.98
C ASP A 77 15.83 -4.16 7.45
N ALA A 78 14.90 -5.08 7.75
CA ALA A 78 13.49 -4.93 7.43
C ALA A 78 12.86 -3.71 8.12
N LEU A 79 13.16 -3.49 9.40
CA LEU A 79 12.71 -2.31 10.14
C LEU A 79 13.31 -1.02 9.55
N ARG A 80 14.63 -0.98 9.35
CA ARG A 80 15.33 0.20 8.82
C ARG A 80 14.80 0.59 7.44
N LEU A 81 14.75 -0.35 6.50
CA LEU A 81 14.23 -0.11 5.15
C LEU A 81 12.72 0.14 5.15
N GLY A 82 12.00 -0.53 6.05
CA GLY A 82 10.57 -0.37 6.29
C GLY A 82 10.20 1.08 6.60
N PHE A 83 10.87 1.67 7.59
CA PHE A 83 10.67 3.07 7.99
C PHE A 83 11.14 4.07 6.94
N ILE A 84 12.30 3.85 6.29
CA ILE A 84 12.77 4.73 5.21
C ILE A 84 11.73 4.79 4.08
N GLY A 85 11.22 3.63 3.68
CA GLY A 85 10.18 3.60 2.66
C GLY A 85 8.83 4.14 3.11
N LEU A 86 8.51 4.05 4.40
CA LEU A 86 7.30 4.68 4.95
C LEU A 86 7.39 6.21 4.84
N VAL A 87 8.51 6.81 5.23
CA VAL A 87 8.76 8.24 5.07
C VAL A 87 8.73 8.62 3.58
N ALA A 88 9.38 7.84 2.73
CA ALA A 88 9.38 8.07 1.29
C ALA A 88 7.97 7.99 0.68
N ASN A 89 7.05 7.17 1.20
CA ASN A 89 5.66 7.14 0.74
C ASN A 89 4.91 8.45 1.06
N TYR A 90 5.24 9.14 2.15
CA TYR A 90 4.60 10.42 2.50
C TYR A 90 5.23 11.62 1.81
N VAL A 91 6.54 11.55 1.49
CA VAL A 91 7.28 12.66 0.89
C VAL A 91 7.29 12.59 -0.63
N ALA A 92 7.29 11.40 -1.23
CA ALA A 92 7.39 11.26 -2.68
C ALA A 92 6.08 11.66 -3.40
N PRO A 93 6.16 12.35 -4.54
CA PRO A 93 5.00 12.65 -5.37
C PRO A 93 4.51 11.35 -6.03
N GLY A 94 3.50 10.73 -5.41
CA GLY A 94 2.82 9.53 -5.89
C GLY A 94 2.74 8.42 -4.85
N ALA A 95 1.61 7.71 -4.79
CA ALA A 95 1.31 6.70 -3.77
C ALA A 95 2.24 5.46 -3.77
N VAL A 96 3.20 5.38 -4.71
CA VAL A 96 4.10 4.24 -4.94
C VAL A 96 5.58 4.59 -4.69
N GLY A 97 5.91 5.87 -4.44
CA GLY A 97 7.29 6.33 -4.38
C GLY A 97 8.13 5.67 -3.29
N GLY A 98 7.54 5.39 -2.12
CA GLY A 98 8.26 4.75 -1.02
C GLY A 98 8.53 3.27 -1.26
N ASP A 99 7.70 2.56 -2.02
CA ASP A 99 7.95 1.16 -2.39
C ASP A 99 9.05 1.04 -3.44
N ILE A 100 9.11 2.00 -4.37
CA ILE A 100 10.21 2.11 -5.33
C ILE A 100 11.52 2.34 -4.58
N VAL A 101 11.53 3.20 -3.56
CA VAL A 101 12.72 3.44 -2.72
C VAL A 101 13.11 2.18 -1.95
N LYS A 102 12.16 1.43 -1.36
CA LYS A 102 12.46 0.14 -0.69
C LYS A 102 13.06 -0.86 -1.66
N ALA A 103 12.45 -1.03 -2.82
CA ALA A 103 12.87 -1.98 -3.84
C ALA A 103 14.25 -1.59 -4.41
N PHE A 104 14.49 -0.30 -4.64
CA PHE A 104 15.77 0.24 -5.08
C PHE A 104 16.88 0.06 -4.04
N LEU A 105 16.62 0.37 -2.77
CA LEU A 105 17.61 0.21 -1.70
C LEU A 105 17.98 -1.25 -1.48
N MET A 106 17.00 -2.16 -1.57
CA MET A 106 17.26 -3.61 -1.52
C MET A 106 18.05 -4.08 -2.76
N ALA A 107 17.67 -3.62 -3.96
CA ALA A 107 18.37 -3.95 -5.20
C ALA A 107 19.81 -3.40 -5.26
N ARG A 108 20.08 -2.27 -4.60
CA ARG A 108 21.43 -1.70 -4.48
C ARG A 108 22.36 -2.58 -3.63
N GLY A 109 21.84 -3.26 -2.61
CA GLY A 109 22.61 -4.16 -1.75
C GLY A 109 22.92 -5.53 -2.37
N GLN A 110 22.26 -5.90 -3.48
CA GLN A 110 22.39 -7.24 -4.08
C GLN A 110 22.40 -7.19 -5.61
N THR A 111 23.58 -7.15 -6.21
CA THR A 111 23.79 -6.99 -7.66
C THR A 111 23.28 -8.18 -8.50
N SER A 112 23.25 -9.40 -7.95
CA SER A 112 22.94 -10.62 -8.69
C SER A 112 21.44 -11.00 -8.71
N ARG A 113 20.61 -10.52 -7.77
CA ARG A 113 19.19 -10.94 -7.63
C ARG A 113 18.18 -9.79 -7.46
N ARG A 114 18.45 -8.64 -8.10
CA ARG A 114 17.61 -7.43 -8.02
C ARG A 114 16.15 -7.68 -8.36
N THR A 115 15.87 -8.49 -9.39
CA THR A 115 14.50 -8.80 -9.82
C THR A 115 13.69 -9.55 -8.76
N ALA A 116 14.31 -10.52 -8.09
CA ALA A 116 13.67 -11.26 -6.99
C ALA A 116 13.40 -10.35 -5.79
N ALA A 117 14.33 -9.45 -5.45
CA ALA A 117 14.14 -8.45 -4.40
C ALA A 117 12.94 -7.51 -4.68
N VAL A 118 12.85 -6.94 -5.88
CA VAL A 118 11.73 -6.08 -6.29
C VAL A 118 10.41 -6.86 -6.26
N ALA A 119 10.41 -8.11 -6.73
CA ALA A 119 9.22 -8.96 -6.71
C ALA A 119 8.66 -9.19 -5.30
N THR A 120 9.50 -9.27 -4.26
CA THR A 120 9.01 -9.39 -2.87
C THR A 120 8.22 -8.18 -2.39
N VAL A 121 8.57 -6.97 -2.84
CA VAL A 121 7.85 -5.73 -2.47
C VAL A 121 6.48 -5.71 -3.14
N VAL A 122 6.40 -6.09 -4.42
CA VAL A 122 5.14 -6.18 -5.17
C VAL A 122 4.24 -7.25 -4.56
N LEU A 123 4.81 -8.42 -4.24
CA LEU A 123 4.07 -9.52 -3.62
C LEU A 123 3.54 -9.14 -2.22
N ASP A 124 4.33 -8.41 -1.42
CA ASP A 124 3.87 -7.86 -0.14
C ASP A 124 2.65 -6.93 -0.32
N ARG A 125 2.64 -6.11 -1.39
CA ARG A 125 1.50 -5.24 -1.71
C ARG A 125 0.26 -6.02 -2.14
N ILE A 126 0.41 -7.01 -3.02
CA ILE A 126 -0.70 -7.88 -3.46
C ILE A 126 -1.31 -8.60 -2.26
N LEU A 127 -0.47 -9.21 -1.41
CA LEU A 127 -0.93 -9.91 -0.22
C LEU A 127 -1.59 -8.97 0.80
N GLY A 128 -1.08 -7.74 0.95
CA GLY A 128 -1.70 -6.73 1.81
C GLY A 128 -3.06 -6.27 1.32
N MET A 129 -3.20 -6.00 0.03
CA MET A 129 -4.48 -5.63 -0.57
C MET A 129 -5.49 -6.79 -0.50
N LEU A 130 -5.05 -8.01 -0.81
CA LEU A 130 -5.88 -9.20 -0.69
C LEU A 130 -6.36 -9.40 0.74
N ALA A 131 -5.46 -9.32 1.73
CA ALA A 131 -5.83 -9.39 3.14
C ALA A 131 -6.85 -8.31 3.53
N LEU A 132 -6.69 -7.08 3.06
CA LEU A 132 -7.63 -6.00 3.36
C LEU A 132 -9.03 -6.25 2.79
N VAL A 133 -9.11 -6.72 1.54
CA VAL A 133 -10.38 -7.06 0.89
C VAL A 133 -11.02 -8.27 1.58
N MET A 134 -10.22 -9.28 1.97
CA MET A 134 -10.69 -10.44 2.71
C MET A 134 -11.29 -10.06 4.06
N VAL A 135 -10.63 -9.18 4.82
CA VAL A 135 -11.17 -8.69 6.10
C VAL A 135 -12.54 -8.03 5.90
N GLY A 136 -12.68 -7.18 4.87
CA GLY A 136 -13.98 -6.60 4.52
C GLY A 136 -15.04 -7.62 4.13
N ALA A 137 -14.67 -8.63 3.32
CA ALA A 137 -15.56 -9.71 2.93
C ALA A 137 -16.02 -10.56 4.13
N ILE A 138 -15.12 -10.83 5.08
CA ILE A 138 -15.42 -11.55 6.32
C ILE A 138 -16.39 -10.75 7.19
N VAL A 139 -16.19 -9.43 7.32
CA VAL A 139 -17.11 -8.56 8.06
C VAL A 139 -18.53 -8.63 7.49
N ALA A 140 -18.68 -8.75 6.17
CA ALA A 140 -19.97 -8.90 5.52
C ALA A 140 -20.71 -10.23 5.84
N LEU A 141 -20.05 -11.21 6.47
CA LEU A 141 -20.70 -12.44 6.96
C LEU A 141 -21.38 -12.27 8.31
N PHE A 142 -21.00 -11.26 9.09
CA PHE A 142 -21.57 -11.05 10.42
C PHE A 142 -22.93 -10.36 10.27
N PRO A 143 -24.03 -10.96 10.72
CA PRO A 143 -25.33 -10.34 10.65
C PRO A 143 -25.32 -9.07 11.51
N SER A 144 -25.55 -7.94 10.87
CA SER A 144 -25.73 -6.65 11.54
C SER A 144 -26.85 -5.89 10.87
N THR A 145 -27.69 -5.26 11.70
CA THR A 145 -28.85 -4.45 11.24
C THR A 145 -28.44 -3.30 10.31
N THR A 146 -27.16 -2.92 10.30
CA THR A 146 -26.58 -1.91 9.41
C THR A 146 -26.28 -2.45 8.01
N LEU A 147 -26.03 -3.76 7.84
CA LEU A 147 -25.73 -4.40 6.56
C LEU A 147 -26.99 -4.72 5.72
N ASP A 148 -28.18 -4.53 6.29
CA ASP A 148 -29.46 -4.75 5.59
C ASP A 148 -29.76 -3.66 4.54
N HIS A 149 -28.97 -2.57 4.52
CA HIS A 149 -29.05 -1.59 3.46
C HIS A 149 -28.57 -2.16 2.11
N PRO A 150 -29.34 -1.99 1.02
CA PRO A 150 -29.04 -2.61 -0.29
C PRO A 150 -27.69 -2.13 -0.88
N GLN A 151 -27.23 -0.93 -0.53
CA GLN A 151 -25.90 -0.45 -0.92
C GLN A 151 -24.77 -1.23 -0.23
N LEU A 152 -24.90 -1.56 1.06
CA LEU A 152 -23.88 -2.31 1.79
C LEU A 152 -23.80 -3.78 1.35
N GLN A 153 -24.93 -4.39 0.99
CA GLN A 153 -24.93 -5.73 0.39
C GLN A 153 -24.18 -5.79 -0.94
N SER A 154 -24.31 -4.75 -1.77
CA SER A 154 -23.59 -4.65 -3.04
C SER A 154 -22.08 -4.52 -2.83
N VAL A 155 -21.68 -3.72 -1.83
CA VAL A 155 -20.27 -3.61 -1.41
C VAL A 155 -19.74 -4.95 -0.90
N GLY A 156 -20.51 -5.67 -0.07
CA GLY A 156 -20.15 -6.99 0.41
C GLY A 156 -19.92 -7.99 -0.71
N ARG A 157 -20.83 -8.06 -1.70
CA ARG A 157 -20.68 -8.92 -2.89
C ARG A 157 -19.43 -8.56 -3.70
N PHE A 158 -19.14 -7.26 -3.85
CA PHE A 158 -17.93 -6.80 -4.54
C PHE A 158 -16.65 -7.21 -3.81
N MET A 159 -16.63 -7.11 -2.47
CA MET A 159 -15.50 -7.57 -1.65
C MET A 159 -15.29 -9.09 -1.76
N TRP A 160 -16.36 -9.87 -1.81
CA TRP A 160 -16.28 -11.32 -2.05
C TRP A 160 -15.76 -11.65 -3.44
N ALA A 161 -16.25 -10.97 -4.48
CA ALA A 161 -15.75 -11.13 -5.84
C ALA A 161 -14.27 -10.74 -5.95
N GLY A 162 -13.86 -9.64 -5.32
CA GLY A 162 -12.47 -9.20 -5.25
C GLY A 162 -11.56 -10.19 -4.52
N THR A 163 -12.05 -10.78 -3.42
CA THR A 163 -11.35 -11.84 -2.69
C THR A 163 -11.13 -13.07 -3.57
N ALA A 164 -12.18 -13.56 -4.22
CA ALA A 164 -12.09 -14.70 -5.12
C ALA A 164 -11.12 -14.44 -6.28
N ALA A 165 -11.25 -13.29 -6.94
CA ALA A 165 -10.34 -12.88 -8.01
C ALA A 165 -8.88 -12.78 -7.54
N GLY A 166 -8.64 -12.23 -6.35
CA GLY A 166 -7.31 -12.10 -5.78
C GLY A 166 -6.69 -13.45 -5.38
N LEU A 167 -7.48 -14.38 -4.83
CA LEU A 167 -7.03 -15.76 -4.55
C LEU A 167 -6.70 -16.51 -5.83
N VAL A 168 -7.53 -16.39 -6.87
CA VAL A 168 -7.26 -16.96 -8.20
C VAL A 168 -5.98 -16.36 -8.79
N GLY A 169 -5.82 -15.04 -8.73
CA GLY A 169 -4.61 -14.35 -9.19
C GLY A 169 -3.35 -14.83 -8.47
N LEU A 170 -3.41 -14.98 -7.14
CA LEU A 170 -2.31 -15.50 -6.34
C LEU A 170 -2.00 -16.96 -6.70
N TRP A 171 -3.02 -17.79 -6.87
CA TRP A 171 -2.88 -19.19 -7.27
C TRP A 171 -2.18 -19.33 -8.64
N LEU A 172 -2.64 -18.55 -9.63
CA LEU A 172 -2.01 -18.48 -10.97
C LEU A 172 -0.56 -17.99 -10.91
N MET A 173 -0.26 -17.01 -10.05
CA MET A 173 1.10 -16.48 -9.89
C MET A 173 2.05 -17.50 -9.24
N LEU A 174 1.54 -18.31 -8.29
CA LEU A 174 2.30 -19.35 -7.61
C LEU A 174 2.40 -20.65 -8.41
N THR A 175 1.63 -20.83 -9.49
CA THR A 175 1.73 -22.04 -10.32
C THR A 175 2.97 -21.96 -11.23
N PRO A 176 3.97 -22.85 -11.08
CA PRO A 176 5.21 -22.84 -11.87
C PRO A 176 4.97 -22.97 -13.39
N ALA A 177 3.83 -23.53 -13.78
CA ALA A 177 3.43 -23.71 -15.17
C ALA A 177 3.21 -22.39 -15.94
N ILE A 178 2.86 -21.29 -15.24
CA ILE A 178 2.58 -19.99 -15.87
C ILE A 178 3.81 -19.10 -15.86
N THR A 179 4.65 -19.19 -14.83
CA THR A 179 5.92 -18.45 -14.72
C THR A 179 6.99 -18.93 -15.70
N HIS A 180 6.98 -20.21 -16.10
CA HIS A 180 7.85 -20.75 -17.15
C HIS A 180 7.22 -20.79 -18.55
N ALA A 181 6.00 -20.28 -18.72
CA ALA A 181 5.32 -20.38 -19.99
C ALA A 181 6.06 -19.59 -21.11
N PRO A 182 6.00 -20.08 -22.37
CA PRO A 182 6.87 -19.63 -23.46
C PRO A 182 6.71 -18.16 -23.87
N TRP A 183 5.58 -17.55 -23.53
CA TRP A 183 5.29 -16.12 -23.74
C TRP A 183 6.14 -15.15 -22.90
N ILE A 184 6.55 -15.50 -21.68
CA ILE A 184 7.39 -14.65 -20.82
C ILE A 184 8.84 -14.65 -21.34
N ARG A 185 9.31 -15.80 -21.84
CA ARG A 185 10.60 -15.91 -22.56
C ARG A 185 10.64 -15.13 -23.87
N ARG A 186 9.49 -14.80 -24.48
CA ARG A 186 9.44 -13.89 -25.65
C ARG A 186 9.61 -12.42 -25.25
N LEU A 187 9.18 -12.04 -24.05
CA LEU A 187 9.37 -10.67 -23.52
C LEU A 187 10.82 -10.43 -23.06
N GLU A 188 11.53 -11.46 -22.60
CA GLU A 188 12.97 -11.38 -22.31
C GLU A 188 13.85 -11.21 -23.56
N LYS A 189 13.33 -11.53 -24.75
CA LYS A 189 14.03 -11.36 -26.03
C LYS A 189 13.86 -9.97 -26.65
N LEU A 190 13.09 -9.08 -26.03
CA LEU A 190 13.00 -7.71 -26.51
C LEU A 190 14.31 -6.98 -26.15
N PRO A 191 14.98 -6.35 -27.13
CA PRO A 191 16.21 -5.62 -26.88
C PRO A 191 15.91 -4.52 -25.86
N LYS A 192 16.72 -4.47 -24.81
CA LYS A 192 16.72 -3.38 -23.84
C LYS A 192 17.10 -2.10 -24.59
N VAL A 193 16.12 -1.25 -24.87
CA VAL A 193 16.32 0.14 -25.30
C VAL A 193 16.59 1.00 -24.07
#